data_AF-A0A1F6RAS2-F1
#
_entry.id   AF-A0A1F6RAS2-F1
#
_cell.length_a   1.000
_cell.length_b   1.000
_cell.length_c   1.000
_cell.angle_alpha   90.00
_cell.angle_beta   90.00
_cell.angle_gamma   90.00
#
_symmetry.space_group_name_H-M   'P 1'
#
loop_
_entity.id
_entity.type
_entity.pdbx_description
1 polymer ?
#
loop_
_entity_poly.entity_id
_entity_poly.type
_entity_poly.pdbx_seq_one_letter_code
_entity_poly.pdbx_strand_id
1 'polypeptide(L)'
;MPKIRIKNKMIASVITTLVCLLFAGKINIVRAQESINNLSKENQKKAEEWQRQYDELNRKSEAFEKIILLKQKQQTTYDNQVSIIENEISKLETDIEINNKKISELSGQIEEIKGKITEKEAMMRKQRAILAELIKAYYENNRQNIILSSIHGVKAYSITSKRDRLAQLGDKIGQIIGNIKSIKNSLNQEKDAIEKNKDKVAQLTQIMEERNTDLENSKKQKEILVAQTKGEESRYQQLLQRVEEQKKELLGDIDDLYNANSSELDVLAASLEKPTSGLASTSWYYSQKDSRWGNNRIGQSKSLLKDYGCAITDVAMVFTYYGQSITPKSMAKQPIYSWDLINWPASWSGGIKIDTKYGNSHGNINWSVIDKKIESGNPVIVFIKAKGSAGHYVVIHHKAKNGKYVVHDPYFGSNIYLDSTMKLLGKLYGTSISKSAVNQMIVYEK
;
A
#
# COMPACT_ATOMS: atom_id res chain seq x y z
N MET A 1 49.90 77.58 3.04
CA MET A 1 50.30 76.15 2.95
C MET A 1 49.66 75.37 4.11
N PRO A 2 49.36 74.07 3.95
CA PRO A 2 48.01 73.53 4.18
C PRO A 2 47.81 72.60 5.40
N LYS A 3 46.55 72.62 5.87
CA LYS A 3 45.70 71.55 6.46
C LYS A 3 46.34 70.25 6.98
N ILE A 4 46.09 69.96 8.26
CA ILE A 4 45.88 68.58 8.76
C ILE A 4 44.56 68.56 9.56
N ARG A 5 43.44 68.47 8.83
CA ARG A 5 42.07 68.28 9.38
C ARG A 5 41.40 67.03 8.79
N ILE A 6 42.20 66.01 8.42
CA ILE A 6 41.77 64.87 7.59
C ILE A 6 41.56 63.57 8.39
N LYS A 7 42.15 63.39 9.58
CA LYS A 7 42.09 62.10 10.31
C LYS A 7 40.77 61.80 11.05
N ASN A 8 39.93 62.80 11.37
CA ASN A 8 38.64 62.56 12.04
C ASN A 8 37.45 62.31 11.09
N LYS A 9 37.58 62.60 9.78
CA LYS A 9 36.50 62.35 8.81
C LYS A 9 36.41 60.90 8.33
N MET A 10 37.52 60.15 8.33
CA MET A 10 37.51 58.72 7.97
C MET A 10 36.87 57.82 9.04
N ILE A 11 37.08 58.12 10.33
CA ILE A 11 36.53 57.28 11.42
C ILE A 11 35.01 57.47 11.57
N ALA A 12 34.50 58.69 11.34
CA ALA A 12 33.07 58.94 11.25
C ALA A 12 32.45 58.20 10.03
N SER A 13 33.12 58.20 8.88
CA SER A 13 32.66 57.52 7.65
C SER A 13 32.52 56.01 7.82
N VAL A 14 33.48 55.31 8.45
CA VAL A 14 33.43 53.85 8.61
C VAL A 14 32.34 53.41 9.60
N ILE A 15 32.07 54.20 10.64
CA ILE A 15 30.99 53.93 11.59
C ILE A 15 29.61 54.17 10.92
N THR A 16 29.47 55.18 10.08
CA THR A 16 28.23 55.40 9.29
C THR A 16 28.01 54.28 8.27
N THR A 17 29.05 53.77 7.60
CA THR A 17 28.92 52.63 6.67
C THR A 17 28.56 51.32 7.40
N LEU A 18 29.11 51.07 8.60
CA LEU A 18 28.73 49.90 9.42
C LEU A 18 27.29 50.00 9.96
N VAL A 19 26.84 51.19 10.37
CA VAL A 19 25.45 51.43 10.81
C VAL A 19 24.47 51.32 9.64
N CYS A 20 24.84 51.78 8.44
CA CYS A 20 24.07 51.57 7.21
C CYS A 20 24.04 50.09 6.77
N LEU A 21 25.11 49.32 6.97
CA LEU A 21 25.13 47.86 6.73
C LEU A 21 24.28 47.10 7.76
N LEU A 22 24.21 47.56 9.01
CA LEU A 22 23.32 47.03 10.04
C LEU A 22 21.84 47.39 9.78
N PHE A 23 21.55 48.59 9.26
CA PHE A 23 20.21 48.99 8.81
C PHE A 23 19.78 48.27 7.53
N ALA A 24 20.67 48.10 6.54
CA ALA A 24 20.41 47.31 5.33
C ALA A 24 20.22 45.82 5.65
N GLY A 25 20.95 45.29 6.64
CA GLY A 25 20.73 43.95 7.19
C GLY A 25 19.36 43.81 7.87
N LYS A 26 18.93 44.79 8.67
CA LYS A 26 17.58 44.81 9.27
C LYS A 26 16.47 44.92 8.21
N ILE A 27 16.65 45.73 7.16
CA ILE A 27 15.67 45.87 6.07
C ILE A 27 15.55 44.57 5.26
N ASN A 28 16.66 43.87 5.00
CA ASN A 28 16.65 42.57 4.33
C ASN A 28 16.07 41.44 5.20
N ILE A 29 16.30 41.47 6.52
CA ILE A 29 15.67 40.53 7.47
C ILE A 29 14.16 40.78 7.58
N VAL A 30 13.72 42.04 7.63
CA VAL A 30 12.30 42.40 7.67
C VAL A 30 11.59 42.04 6.37
N ARG A 31 12.19 42.28 5.20
CA ARG A 31 11.63 41.84 3.90
C ARG A 31 11.59 40.32 3.73
N ALA A 32 12.60 39.61 4.22
CA ALA A 32 12.57 38.15 4.26
C ALA A 32 11.47 37.63 5.21
N GLN A 33 11.30 38.25 6.39
CA GLN A 33 10.25 37.90 7.34
C GLN A 33 8.84 38.19 6.82
N GLU A 34 8.66 39.30 6.11
CA GLU A 34 7.39 39.69 5.50
C GLU A 34 7.03 38.79 4.30
N SER A 35 8.03 38.41 3.50
CA SER A 35 7.90 37.39 2.44
C SER A 35 7.55 36.02 3.01
N ILE A 36 8.20 35.58 4.11
CA ILE A 36 7.88 34.34 4.83
C ILE A 36 6.47 34.37 5.42
N ASN A 37 6.04 35.49 6.00
CA ASN A 37 4.70 35.66 6.57
C ASN A 37 3.62 35.59 5.49
N ASN A 38 3.83 36.21 4.31
CA ASN A 38 2.89 36.14 3.20
C ASN A 38 2.83 34.74 2.57
N LEU A 39 3.98 34.06 2.41
CA LEU A 39 4.04 32.66 1.99
C LEU A 39 3.27 31.75 2.98
N SER A 40 3.41 32.00 4.29
CA SER A 40 2.72 31.22 5.32
C SER A 40 1.20 31.36 5.27
N LYS A 41 0.69 32.57 4.99
CA LYS A 41 -0.75 32.84 4.85
C LYS A 41 -1.35 32.23 3.59
N GLU A 42 -0.61 32.28 2.48
CA GLU A 42 -1.04 31.64 1.22
C GLU A 42 -1.06 30.11 1.35
N ASN A 43 -0.05 29.53 2.00
CA ASN A 43 0.02 28.10 2.26
C ASN A 43 -1.09 27.64 3.22
N GLN A 44 -1.42 28.45 4.23
CA GLN A 44 -2.53 28.16 5.13
C GLN A 44 -3.88 28.14 4.38
N LYS A 45 -4.13 29.11 3.49
CA LYS A 45 -5.34 29.12 2.65
C LYS A 45 -5.42 27.91 1.72
N LYS A 46 -4.30 27.51 1.10
CA LYS A 46 -4.22 26.31 0.25
C LYS A 46 -4.51 25.03 1.04
N ALA A 47 -3.98 24.92 2.26
CA ALA A 47 -4.24 23.79 3.15
C ALA A 47 -5.71 23.71 3.59
N GLU A 48 -6.34 24.85 3.92
CA GLU A 48 -7.76 24.91 4.28
C GLU A 48 -8.67 24.53 3.10
N GLU A 49 -8.35 24.99 1.88
CA GLU A 49 -9.10 24.64 0.67
C GLU A 49 -8.95 23.15 0.32
N TRP A 50 -7.73 22.62 0.40
CA TRP A 50 -7.47 21.20 0.22
C TRP A 50 -8.26 20.35 1.22
N GLN A 51 -8.29 20.75 2.49
CA GLN A 51 -9.03 20.04 3.54
C GLN A 51 -10.54 20.03 3.25
N ARG A 52 -11.11 21.15 2.80
CA ARG A 52 -12.52 21.21 2.39
C ARG A 52 -12.83 20.23 1.25
N GLN A 53 -12.01 20.22 0.21
CA GLN A 53 -12.19 19.32 -0.93
C GLN A 53 -12.03 17.85 -0.53
N TYR A 54 -11.05 17.54 0.32
CA TYR A 54 -10.84 16.20 0.87
C TYR A 54 -12.06 15.72 1.66
N ASP A 55 -12.59 16.57 2.56
CA ASP A 55 -13.75 16.23 3.38
C ASP A 55 -15.00 16.01 2.53
N GLU A 56 -15.19 16.80 1.46
CA GLU A 56 -16.28 16.63 0.51
C GLU A 56 -16.20 15.29 -0.22
N LEU A 57 -15.04 14.96 -0.80
CA LEU A 57 -14.84 13.69 -1.50
C LEU A 57 -14.97 12.49 -0.55
N ASN A 58 -14.46 12.61 0.67
CA ASN A 58 -14.59 11.55 1.67
C ASN A 58 -16.07 11.32 2.05
N ARG A 59 -16.86 12.39 2.23
CA ARG A 59 -18.31 12.27 2.45
C ARG A 59 -19.02 11.61 1.26
N LYS A 60 -18.63 11.90 0.01
CA LYS A 60 -19.18 11.25 -1.19
C LYS A 60 -18.86 9.75 -1.20
N SER A 61 -17.61 9.37 -0.94
CA SER A 61 -17.18 7.96 -0.86
C SER A 61 -17.97 7.21 0.22
N GLU A 62 -18.14 7.80 1.41
CA GLU A 62 -18.97 7.24 2.50
C GLU A 62 -20.45 7.14 2.14
N ALA A 63 -21.00 8.11 1.40
CA ALA A 63 -22.38 8.07 0.95
C ALA A 63 -22.61 6.92 -0.06
N PHE A 64 -21.71 6.75 -1.03
CA PHE A 64 -21.75 5.62 -1.96
C PHE A 64 -21.67 4.29 -1.23
N GLU A 65 -20.75 4.15 -0.26
CA GLU A 65 -20.65 2.95 0.58
C GLU A 65 -21.98 2.65 1.29
N LYS A 66 -22.63 3.65 1.90
CA LYS A 66 -23.93 3.48 2.55
C LYS A 66 -25.03 3.07 1.56
N ILE A 67 -25.06 3.66 0.36
CA ILE A 67 -26.02 3.33 -0.69
C ILE A 67 -25.82 1.88 -1.14
N ILE A 68 -24.58 1.46 -1.38
CA ILE A 68 -24.23 0.07 -1.73
C ILE A 68 -24.76 -0.88 -0.66
N LEU A 69 -24.47 -0.62 0.62
CA LEU A 69 -24.92 -1.45 1.74
C LEU A 69 -26.45 -1.52 1.85
N LEU A 70 -27.16 -0.41 1.61
CA LEU A 70 -28.62 -0.38 1.60
C LEU A 70 -29.19 -1.19 0.42
N LYS A 71 -28.65 -0.98 -0.78
CA LYS A 71 -29.06 -1.69 -1.99
C LYS A 71 -28.81 -3.20 -1.90
N GLN A 72 -27.70 -3.59 -1.30
CA GLN A 72 -27.37 -5.00 -1.05
C GLN A 72 -28.38 -5.72 -0.13
N LYS A 73 -29.06 -4.98 0.76
CA LYS A 73 -30.13 -5.50 1.63
C LYS A 73 -31.48 -5.60 0.94
N GLN A 74 -31.67 -4.95 -0.20
CA GLN A 74 -32.91 -4.99 -0.97
C GLN A 74 -33.02 -6.29 -1.79
N GLN A 75 -34.18 -6.48 -2.41
CA GLN A 75 -34.42 -7.57 -3.35
C GLN A 75 -33.41 -7.53 -4.49
N THR A 76 -32.91 -8.71 -4.88
CA THR A 76 -31.96 -8.86 -5.98
C THR A 76 -32.70 -8.68 -7.31
N THR A 77 -32.67 -7.46 -7.86
CA THR A 77 -33.22 -7.10 -9.18
C THR A 77 -32.11 -6.59 -10.09
N TYR A 78 -32.35 -6.55 -11.39
CA TYR A 78 -31.41 -6.03 -12.39
C TYR A 78 -31.04 -4.58 -12.07
N ASP A 79 -32.04 -3.72 -11.85
CA ASP A 79 -31.82 -2.30 -11.54
C ASP A 79 -31.03 -2.10 -10.25
N ASN A 80 -31.30 -2.91 -9.22
CA ASN A 80 -30.52 -2.84 -7.99
C ASN A 80 -29.07 -3.28 -8.21
N GLN A 81 -28.84 -4.31 -9.02
CA GLN A 81 -27.49 -4.76 -9.33
C GLN A 81 -26.70 -3.74 -10.15
N VAL A 82 -27.31 -3.15 -11.17
CA VAL A 82 -26.70 -2.07 -11.95
C VAL A 82 -26.38 -0.89 -11.04
N SER A 83 -27.32 -0.49 -10.17
CA SER A 83 -27.11 0.59 -9.22
C SER A 83 -25.96 0.29 -8.26
N ILE A 84 -25.83 -0.94 -7.75
CA ILE A 84 -24.69 -1.32 -6.89
C ILE A 84 -23.37 -1.13 -7.65
N ILE A 85 -23.26 -1.66 -8.87
CA ILE A 85 -22.03 -1.58 -9.67
C ILE A 85 -21.70 -0.12 -10.02
N GLU A 86 -22.71 0.70 -10.35
CA GLU A 86 -22.52 2.13 -10.61
C GLU A 86 -22.01 2.89 -9.39
N ASN A 87 -22.58 2.64 -8.21
CA ASN A 87 -22.11 3.26 -6.97
C ASN A 87 -20.70 2.77 -6.61
N GLU A 88 -20.35 1.51 -6.88
CA GLU A 88 -18.98 0.99 -6.71
C GLU A 88 -17.99 1.70 -7.65
N ILE A 89 -18.35 1.90 -8.92
CA ILE A 89 -17.56 2.65 -9.89
C ILE A 89 -17.36 4.10 -9.41
N SER A 90 -18.43 4.79 -9.04
CA SER A 90 -18.36 6.19 -8.56
C SER A 90 -17.54 6.30 -7.28
N LYS A 91 -17.64 5.32 -6.37
CA LYS A 91 -16.81 5.26 -5.17
C LYS A 91 -15.33 5.08 -5.52
N LEU A 92 -15.00 4.15 -6.42
CA LEU A 92 -13.62 3.92 -6.86
C LEU A 92 -13.02 5.15 -7.53
N GLU A 93 -13.77 5.83 -8.41
CA GLU A 93 -13.36 7.08 -9.05
C GLU A 93 -13.11 8.18 -8.02
N THR A 94 -13.99 8.31 -7.01
CA THR A 94 -13.82 9.24 -5.89
C THR A 94 -12.57 8.92 -5.05
N ASP A 95 -12.36 7.64 -4.72
CA ASP A 95 -11.19 7.19 -3.94
C ASP A 95 -9.87 7.43 -4.70
N ILE A 96 -9.87 7.24 -6.03
CA ILE A 96 -8.74 7.56 -6.90
C ILE A 96 -8.46 9.07 -6.89
N GLU A 97 -9.50 9.91 -6.95
CA GLU A 97 -9.36 11.37 -6.86
C GLU A 97 -8.76 11.80 -5.50
N ILE A 98 -9.24 11.22 -4.40
CA ILE A 98 -8.70 11.47 -3.05
C ILE A 98 -7.21 11.15 -3.00
N ASN A 99 -6.80 9.99 -3.52
CA ASN A 99 -5.40 9.57 -3.52
C ASN A 99 -4.52 10.48 -4.41
N ASN A 100 -5.01 10.88 -5.58
CA ASN A 100 -4.33 11.85 -6.44
C ASN A 100 -4.08 13.18 -5.73
N LYS A 101 -5.11 13.73 -5.07
CA LYS A 101 -4.98 14.98 -4.30
C LYS A 101 -3.99 14.83 -3.15
N LYS A 102 -3.94 13.67 -2.49
CA LYS A 102 -3.01 13.39 -1.40
C LYS A 102 -1.57 13.26 -1.88
N ILE A 103 -1.34 12.60 -3.02
CA ILE A 103 -0.01 12.51 -3.66
C ILE A 103 0.46 13.90 -4.09
N SER A 104 -0.42 14.70 -4.70
CA SER A 104 -0.09 16.07 -5.10
C SER A 104 0.31 16.93 -3.90
N GLU A 105 -0.41 16.84 -2.79
CA GLU A 105 -0.10 17.57 -1.56
C GLU A 105 1.24 17.13 -0.95
N LEU A 106 1.47 15.82 -0.81
CA LEU A 106 2.74 15.30 -0.30
C LEU A 106 3.92 15.71 -1.20
N SER A 107 3.72 15.72 -2.51
CA SER A 107 4.74 16.17 -3.48
C SER A 107 5.02 17.67 -3.34
N GLY A 108 3.99 18.50 -3.17
CA GLY A 108 4.13 19.93 -2.88
C GLY A 108 4.90 20.19 -1.59
N GLN A 109 4.58 19.47 -0.51
CA GLN A 109 5.31 19.54 0.76
C GLN A 109 6.79 19.14 0.61
N ILE A 110 7.08 18.11 -0.19
CA ILE A 110 8.47 17.71 -0.48
C ILE A 110 9.22 18.86 -1.15
N GLU A 111 8.64 19.52 -2.16
CA GLU A 111 9.29 20.65 -2.84
C GLU A 111 9.46 21.87 -1.93
N GLU A 112 8.49 22.17 -1.07
CA GLU A 112 8.62 23.23 -0.07
C GLU A 112 9.77 22.95 0.91
N ILE A 113 9.85 21.73 1.44
CA ILE A 113 10.91 21.33 2.36
C ILE A 113 12.29 21.38 1.66
N LYS A 114 12.39 20.96 0.40
CA LYS A 114 13.63 21.11 -0.40
C LYS A 114 14.04 22.58 -0.57
N GLY A 115 13.07 23.47 -0.77
CA GLY A 115 13.31 24.92 -0.81
C GLY A 115 13.91 25.43 0.51
N LYS A 116 13.29 25.07 1.65
CA LYS A 116 13.78 25.42 3.00
C LYS A 116 15.17 24.87 3.27
N ILE A 117 15.45 23.63 2.87
CA ILE A 117 16.78 23.01 2.97
C ILE A 117 17.80 23.84 2.20
N THR A 118 17.50 24.21 0.95
CA THR A 118 18.40 24.99 0.09
C THR A 118 18.74 26.35 0.71
N GLU A 119 17.73 27.04 1.26
CA GLU A 119 17.92 28.32 1.94
C GLU A 119 18.77 28.17 3.22
N LYS A 120 18.47 27.17 4.06
CA LYS A 120 19.23 26.88 5.29
C LYS A 120 20.68 26.50 5.00
N GLU A 121 20.94 25.73 3.96
CA GLU A 121 22.30 25.42 3.52
C GLU A 121 23.04 26.68 3.05
N ALA A 122 22.38 27.59 2.33
CA ALA A 122 22.97 28.87 1.95
C ALA A 122 23.27 29.76 3.16
N MET A 123 22.35 29.83 4.14
CA MET A 123 22.57 30.54 5.40
C MET A 123 23.74 29.94 6.18
N MET A 124 23.83 28.60 6.26
CA MET A 124 24.92 27.91 6.93
C MET A 124 26.27 28.19 6.26
N ARG A 125 26.33 28.22 4.92
CA ARG A 125 27.55 28.61 4.18
C ARG A 125 28.00 30.03 4.55
N LYS A 126 27.07 30.99 4.58
CA LYS A 126 27.36 32.38 4.98
C LYS A 126 27.86 32.45 6.42
N GLN A 127 27.21 31.76 7.36
CA GLN A 127 27.62 31.74 8.76
C GLN A 127 29.01 31.12 8.97
N ARG A 128 29.35 30.05 8.22
CA ARG A 128 30.69 29.44 8.24
C ARG A 128 31.77 30.40 7.70
N ALA A 129 31.48 31.15 6.64
CA ALA A 129 32.42 32.15 6.11
C ALA A 129 32.67 33.27 7.12
N ILE A 130 31.61 33.80 7.76
CA ILE A 130 31.74 34.81 8.82
C ILE A 130 32.53 34.25 10.01
N LEU A 131 32.26 33.01 10.42
CA LEU A 131 32.98 32.35 11.49
C LEU A 131 34.48 32.23 11.18
N ALA A 132 34.84 31.88 9.95
CA ALA A 132 36.24 31.79 9.52
C ALA A 132 36.96 33.14 9.61
N GLU A 133 36.33 34.23 9.15
CA GLU A 133 36.88 35.58 9.25
C GLU A 133 37.02 36.05 10.71
N LEU A 134 36.04 35.74 11.56
CA LEU A 134 36.10 36.06 13.00
C LEU A 134 37.22 35.28 13.71
N ILE A 135 37.37 33.99 13.41
CA ILE A 135 38.46 33.18 13.96
C ILE A 135 39.81 33.73 13.49
N LYS A 136 39.96 34.07 12.20
CA LYS A 136 41.19 34.66 11.66
C LYS A 136 41.52 35.97 12.36
N ALA A 137 40.56 36.89 12.48
CA ALA A 137 40.74 38.15 13.19
C ALA A 137 41.10 37.93 14.67
N TYR A 138 40.48 36.95 15.33
CA TYR A 138 40.82 36.57 16.70
C TYR A 138 42.29 36.14 16.83
N TYR A 139 42.75 35.27 15.93
CA TYR A 139 44.14 34.78 15.93
C TYR A 139 45.15 35.87 15.58
N GLU A 140 44.89 36.70 14.56
CA GLU A 140 45.77 37.81 14.18
C GLU A 140 45.93 38.82 15.31
N ASN A 141 44.84 39.16 16.00
CA ASN A 141 44.85 40.08 17.13
C ASN A 141 45.53 39.46 18.36
N ASN A 142 45.38 38.15 18.58
CA ASN A 142 46.07 37.43 19.66
C ASN A 142 47.58 37.29 19.40
N ARG A 143 48.00 37.07 18.15
CA ARG A 143 49.42 37.00 17.74
C ARG A 143 50.10 38.35 17.86
N GLN A 144 49.42 39.44 17.47
CA GLN A 144 49.89 40.82 17.69
C GLN A 144 50.00 41.14 19.18
N ASN A 145 49.15 40.56 20.03
CA ASN A 145 49.18 40.72 21.49
C ASN A 145 50.45 40.13 22.12
N ILE A 146 50.91 38.97 21.65
CA ILE A 146 52.15 38.30 22.14
C ILE A 146 53.41 39.08 21.70
N ILE A 147 53.38 39.65 20.49
CA ILE A 147 54.53 40.40 19.96
C ILE A 147 54.62 41.81 20.60
N LEU A 148 53.49 42.46 20.91
CA LEU A 148 53.50 43.77 21.60
C LEU A 148 53.75 43.68 23.11
N SER A 149 53.32 42.62 23.80
CA SER A 149 53.56 42.43 25.24
C SER A 149 55.04 42.19 25.57
N SER A 150 55.83 41.79 24.58
CA SER A 150 57.26 41.48 24.73
C SER A 150 58.17 42.71 24.52
N ILE A 151 57.65 43.85 24.04
CA ILE A 151 58.51 44.98 23.58
C ILE A 151 58.26 46.32 24.29
N HIS A 152 57.17 46.55 25.05
CA HIS A 152 56.97 47.86 25.70
C HIS A 152 56.46 47.79 27.14
N GLY A 153 57.30 48.21 28.09
CA GLY A 153 56.81 48.87 29.29
C GLY A 153 56.20 50.22 28.93
N VAL A 154 55.05 50.56 29.55
CA VAL A 154 54.41 51.90 29.73
C VAL A 154 52.89 51.91 29.42
N LYS A 155 52.12 52.27 30.46
CA LYS A 155 50.73 52.80 30.56
C LYS A 155 49.52 51.88 30.27
N ALA A 156 48.81 51.55 31.35
CA ALA A 156 47.68 50.63 31.48
C ALA A 156 46.27 51.16 31.08
N TYR A 157 46.13 52.34 30.46
CA TYR A 157 44.80 52.95 30.22
C TYR A 157 44.07 52.51 28.92
N SER A 158 44.59 51.54 28.15
CA SER A 158 43.91 51.00 26.95
C SER A 158 43.70 49.48 26.93
N ILE A 159 43.99 48.80 28.05
CA ILE A 159 43.97 47.33 28.12
C ILE A 159 42.56 46.80 28.43
N THR A 160 41.74 47.54 29.18
CA THR A 160 40.36 47.16 29.54
C THR A 160 39.43 47.13 28.32
N SER A 161 39.43 48.18 27.49
CA SER A 161 38.60 48.23 26.26
C SER A 161 39.03 47.22 25.17
N LYS A 162 40.23 46.65 25.26
CA LYS A 162 40.74 45.61 24.34
C LYS A 162 40.39 44.19 24.82
N ARG A 163 40.36 43.94 26.13
CA ARG A 163 39.85 42.68 26.70
C ARG A 163 38.36 42.51 26.43
N ASP A 164 37.58 43.58 26.57
CA ASP A 164 36.15 43.55 26.26
C ASP A 164 35.89 43.20 24.79
N ARG A 165 36.73 43.67 23.86
CA ARG A 165 36.63 43.32 22.43
C ARG A 165 36.92 41.84 22.16
N LEU A 166 37.89 41.24 22.86
CA LEU A 166 38.19 39.81 22.74
C LEU A 166 37.07 38.94 23.32
N ALA A 167 36.50 39.34 24.45
CA ALA A 167 35.33 38.68 25.05
C ALA A 167 34.11 38.75 24.11
N GLN A 168 33.80 39.93 23.58
CA GLN A 168 32.72 40.11 22.59
C GLN A 168 32.92 39.27 21.32
N LEU A 169 34.17 39.08 20.87
CA LEU A 169 34.47 38.22 19.72
C LEU A 169 34.21 36.74 20.06
N GLY A 170 34.63 36.30 21.25
CA GLY A 170 34.36 34.95 21.77
C GLY A 170 32.86 34.66 21.87
N ASP A 171 32.08 35.59 22.43
CA ASP A 171 30.62 35.47 22.52
C ASP A 171 29.99 35.37 21.14
N LYS A 172 30.47 36.17 20.17
CA LYS A 172 29.95 36.14 18.80
C LYS A 172 30.25 34.83 18.08
N ILE A 173 31.45 34.28 18.28
CA ILE A 173 31.85 32.95 17.78
C ILE A 173 30.94 31.88 18.37
N GLY A 174 30.70 31.91 19.69
CA GLY A 174 29.79 30.99 20.38
C GLY A 174 28.36 31.04 19.82
N GLN A 175 27.83 32.25 19.61
CA GLN A 175 26.50 32.45 19.00
C GLN A 175 26.42 31.86 17.58
N ILE A 176 27.42 32.09 16.73
CA ILE A 176 27.42 31.57 15.35
C ILE A 176 27.50 30.04 15.34
N ILE A 177 28.33 29.44 16.20
CA ILE A 177 28.42 27.98 16.34
C ILE A 177 27.07 27.40 16.81
N GLY A 178 26.42 28.02 17.80
CA GLY A 178 25.08 27.64 18.25
C GLY A 178 24.05 27.67 17.13
N ASN A 179 24.05 28.74 16.33
CA ASN A 179 23.16 28.88 15.18
C ASN A 179 23.42 27.81 14.11
N ILE A 180 24.69 27.53 13.76
CA ILE A 180 25.04 26.48 12.80
C ILE A 180 24.55 25.10 13.29
N LYS A 181 24.70 24.81 14.59
CA LYS A 181 24.23 23.55 15.19
C LYS A 181 22.71 23.44 15.10
N SER A 182 21.98 24.52 15.41
CA SER A 182 20.53 24.59 15.28
C SER A 182 20.05 24.36 13.84
N ILE A 183 20.67 25.04 12.87
CA ILE A 183 20.36 24.86 11.44
C ILE A 183 20.64 23.41 11.02
N LYS A 184 21.76 22.81 11.45
CA LYS A 184 22.10 21.41 11.13
C LYS A 184 21.06 20.43 11.67
N ASN A 185 20.63 20.60 12.92
CA ASN A 185 19.59 19.75 13.51
C ASN A 185 18.26 19.88 12.75
N SER A 186 17.88 21.11 12.41
CA SER A 186 16.66 21.36 11.64
C SER A 186 16.72 20.77 10.22
N LEU A 187 17.88 20.83 9.55
CA LEU A 187 18.09 20.19 8.24
C LEU A 187 17.93 18.67 8.29
N ASN A 188 18.42 18.02 9.35
CA ASN A 188 18.26 16.57 9.50
C ASN A 188 16.78 16.20 9.65
N GLN A 189 16.02 16.93 10.47
CA GLN A 189 14.58 16.71 10.63
C GLN A 189 13.80 16.90 9.33
N GLU A 190 14.16 17.91 8.54
CA GLU A 190 13.55 18.18 7.22
C GLU A 190 13.87 17.07 6.21
N LYS A 191 15.08 16.51 6.22
CA LYS A 191 15.44 15.37 5.38
C LYS A 191 14.66 14.11 5.75
N ASP A 192 14.54 13.82 7.04
CA ASP A 192 13.73 12.69 7.53
C ASP A 192 12.25 12.84 7.15
N ALA A 193 11.72 14.07 7.14
CA ALA A 193 10.36 14.35 6.71
C ALA A 193 10.15 14.11 5.21
N ILE A 194 11.13 14.46 4.37
CA ILE A 194 11.10 14.15 2.93
C ILE A 194 11.05 12.64 2.71
N GLU A 195 11.88 11.85 3.39
CA GLU A 195 11.88 10.39 3.22
C GLU A 195 10.53 9.78 3.59
N LYS A 196 9.98 10.15 4.75
CA LYS A 196 8.65 9.70 5.17
C LYS A 196 7.54 10.06 4.18
N ASN A 197 7.61 11.26 3.57
CA ASN A 197 6.62 11.68 2.58
C ASN A 197 6.78 10.91 1.26
N LYS A 198 8.02 10.61 0.84
CA LYS A 198 8.28 9.76 -0.33
C LYS A 198 7.74 8.34 -0.14
N ASP A 199 7.94 7.75 1.03
CA ASP A 199 7.42 6.42 1.34
C ASP A 199 5.88 6.38 1.27
N LYS A 200 5.21 7.40 1.81
CA LYS A 200 3.74 7.54 1.70
C LYS A 200 3.28 7.71 0.27
N VAL A 201 3.99 8.48 -0.55
CA VAL A 201 3.68 8.62 -1.99
C VAL A 201 3.78 7.25 -2.67
N ALA A 202 4.87 6.51 -2.46
CA ALA A 202 5.04 5.18 -3.05
C ALA A 202 3.90 4.21 -2.65
N GLN A 203 3.51 4.20 -1.37
CA GLN A 203 2.38 3.39 -0.89
C GLN A 203 1.06 3.79 -1.54
N LEU A 204 0.78 5.10 -1.64
CA LEU A 204 -0.46 5.59 -2.28
C LEU A 204 -0.48 5.27 -3.78
N THR A 205 0.66 5.33 -4.47
CA THR A 205 0.77 4.94 -5.87
C THR A 205 0.41 3.46 -6.07
N GLN A 206 0.92 2.56 -5.23
CA GLN A 206 0.55 1.14 -5.29
C GLN A 206 -0.96 0.93 -5.05
N ILE A 207 -1.53 1.59 -4.04
CA ILE A 207 -2.98 1.52 -3.77
C ILE A 207 -3.79 2.01 -4.97
N MET A 208 -3.31 3.04 -5.68
CA MET A 208 -3.97 3.55 -6.87
C MET A 208 -3.95 2.56 -8.04
N GLU A 209 -2.86 1.83 -8.25
CA GLU A 209 -2.79 0.78 -9.28
C GLU A 209 -3.83 -0.32 -9.02
N GLU A 210 -3.96 -0.75 -7.76
CA GLU A 210 -4.99 -1.71 -7.34
C GLU A 210 -6.41 -1.14 -7.57
N ARG A 211 -6.64 0.13 -7.20
CA ARG A 211 -7.95 0.80 -7.38
C ARG A 211 -8.32 1.01 -8.86
N ASN A 212 -7.36 1.33 -9.70
CA ASN A 212 -7.56 1.43 -11.16
C ASN A 212 -7.93 0.06 -11.75
N THR A 213 -7.27 -1.00 -11.29
CA THR A 213 -7.59 -2.37 -11.71
C THR A 213 -9.01 -2.76 -11.27
N ASP A 214 -9.36 -2.47 -10.01
CA ASP A 214 -10.72 -2.68 -9.50
C ASP A 214 -11.76 -1.89 -10.31
N LEU A 215 -11.47 -0.62 -10.66
CA LEU A 215 -12.37 0.23 -11.45
C LEU A 215 -12.63 -0.34 -12.84
N GLU A 216 -11.58 -0.75 -13.54
CA GLU A 216 -11.69 -1.36 -14.86
C GLU A 216 -12.47 -2.68 -14.82
N ASN A 217 -12.25 -3.48 -13.78
CA ASN A 217 -12.98 -4.72 -13.56
C ASN A 217 -14.46 -4.46 -13.30
N SER A 218 -14.81 -3.49 -12.45
CA SER A 218 -16.21 -3.10 -12.20
C SER A 218 -16.91 -2.58 -13.47
N LYS A 219 -16.20 -1.81 -14.32
CA LYS A 219 -16.71 -1.36 -15.63
C LYS A 219 -17.02 -2.55 -16.55
N LYS A 220 -16.09 -3.49 -16.69
CA LYS A 220 -16.30 -4.72 -17.48
C LYS A 220 -17.41 -5.60 -16.94
N GLN A 221 -17.51 -5.74 -15.63
CA GLN A 221 -18.61 -6.47 -14.99
C GLN A 221 -19.97 -5.86 -15.34
N LYS A 222 -20.09 -4.53 -15.34
CA LYS A 222 -21.31 -3.84 -15.79
C LYS A 222 -21.62 -4.18 -17.25
N GLU A 223 -20.64 -4.10 -18.14
CA GLU A 223 -20.81 -4.41 -19.57
C GLU A 223 -21.27 -5.86 -19.78
N ILE A 224 -20.65 -6.82 -19.09
CA ILE A 224 -21.03 -8.24 -19.14
C ILE A 224 -22.47 -8.43 -18.67
N LEU A 225 -22.86 -7.84 -17.54
CA LEU A 225 -24.22 -7.95 -17.01
C LEU A 225 -25.24 -7.40 -18.02
N VAL A 226 -25.00 -6.20 -18.55
CA VAL A 226 -25.87 -5.58 -19.57
C VAL A 226 -25.95 -6.46 -20.81
N ALA A 227 -24.84 -7.05 -21.27
CA ALA A 227 -24.82 -7.93 -22.44
C ALA A 227 -25.61 -9.24 -22.22
N GLN A 228 -25.47 -9.85 -21.04
CA GLN A 228 -26.14 -11.10 -20.69
C GLN A 228 -27.64 -10.91 -20.50
N THR A 229 -28.06 -9.82 -19.86
CA THR A 229 -29.48 -9.57 -19.55
C THR A 229 -30.18 -8.70 -20.59
N LYS A 230 -29.44 -8.04 -21.49
CA LYS A 230 -29.96 -7.02 -22.42
C LYS A 230 -30.75 -5.89 -21.73
N GLY A 231 -30.55 -5.70 -20.43
CA GLY A 231 -31.36 -4.77 -19.65
C GLY A 231 -32.73 -5.28 -19.22
N GLU A 232 -33.05 -6.55 -19.44
CA GLU A 232 -34.35 -7.14 -19.14
C GLU A 232 -34.33 -7.86 -17.77
N GLU A 233 -35.21 -7.44 -16.85
CA GLU A 233 -35.38 -8.07 -15.53
C GLU A 233 -35.70 -9.57 -15.63
N SER A 234 -36.52 -9.98 -16.60
CA SER A 234 -36.88 -11.39 -16.81
C SER A 234 -35.65 -12.25 -17.12
N ARG A 235 -34.74 -11.78 -17.99
CA ARG A 235 -33.49 -12.46 -18.31
C ARG A 235 -32.54 -12.48 -17.13
N TYR A 236 -32.50 -11.41 -16.36
CA TYR A 236 -31.72 -11.36 -15.12
C TYR A 236 -32.20 -12.39 -14.10
N GLN A 237 -33.51 -12.50 -13.87
CA GLN A 237 -34.05 -13.52 -12.96
C GLN A 237 -33.80 -14.94 -13.45
N GLN A 238 -33.87 -15.19 -14.77
CA GLN A 238 -33.49 -16.47 -15.36
C GLN A 238 -31.99 -16.80 -15.18
N LEU A 239 -31.12 -15.79 -15.35
CA LEU A 239 -29.68 -15.93 -15.12
C LEU A 239 -29.41 -16.26 -13.64
N LEU A 240 -30.04 -15.53 -12.72
CA LEU A 240 -29.91 -15.75 -11.28
C LEU A 240 -30.36 -17.16 -10.90
N GLN A 241 -31.52 -17.60 -11.39
CA GLN A 241 -32.02 -18.95 -11.12
C GLN A 241 -31.05 -20.02 -11.61
N ARG A 242 -30.57 -19.91 -12.87
CA ARG A 242 -29.62 -20.86 -13.43
C ARG A 242 -28.34 -20.95 -12.61
N VAL A 243 -27.81 -19.80 -12.18
CA VAL A 243 -26.58 -19.77 -11.40
C VAL A 243 -26.79 -20.34 -10.01
N GLU A 244 -27.89 -20.03 -9.32
CA GLU A 244 -28.19 -20.60 -8.01
C GLU A 244 -28.37 -22.14 -8.08
N GLU A 245 -29.03 -22.63 -9.13
CA GLU A 245 -29.14 -24.07 -9.41
C GLU A 245 -27.75 -24.69 -9.61
N GLN A 246 -26.91 -24.10 -10.45
CA GLN A 246 -25.55 -24.59 -10.72
C GLN A 246 -24.62 -24.49 -9.49
N LYS A 247 -24.74 -23.44 -8.67
CA LYS A 247 -23.97 -23.27 -7.44
C LYS A 247 -24.33 -24.34 -6.41
N LYS A 248 -25.63 -24.54 -6.18
CA LYS A 248 -26.14 -25.59 -5.30
C LYS A 248 -25.75 -26.97 -5.81
N GLU A 249 -25.80 -27.14 -7.13
CA GLU A 249 -25.33 -28.35 -7.79
C GLU A 249 -23.83 -28.56 -7.48
N LEU A 250 -22.96 -27.59 -7.70
CA LEU A 250 -21.51 -27.80 -7.65
C LEU A 250 -20.88 -27.79 -6.25
N LEU A 251 -21.37 -26.99 -5.31
CA LEU A 251 -20.71 -26.75 -4.02
C LEU A 251 -21.57 -27.18 -2.83
N GLY A 252 -22.90 -27.17 -2.97
CA GLY A 252 -23.81 -27.32 -1.83
C GLY A 252 -23.53 -26.27 -0.74
N ASP A 253 -24.00 -26.53 0.47
CA ASP A 253 -23.91 -25.57 1.60
C ASP A 253 -22.75 -25.96 2.55
N ILE A 254 -21.50 -25.94 2.06
CA ILE A 254 -20.33 -26.45 2.80
C ILE A 254 -20.15 -25.78 4.18
N ASP A 255 -20.39 -24.46 4.28
CA ASP A 255 -20.23 -23.71 5.53
C ASP A 255 -21.35 -24.01 6.53
N ASP A 256 -22.59 -24.10 6.07
CA ASP A 256 -23.73 -24.47 6.92
C ASP A 256 -23.56 -25.89 7.49
N LEU A 257 -23.12 -26.82 6.64
CA LEU A 257 -22.80 -28.18 7.07
C LEU A 257 -21.64 -28.22 8.08
N TYR A 258 -20.64 -27.34 7.92
CA TYR A 258 -19.48 -27.30 8.80
C TYR A 258 -19.90 -26.75 10.16
N ASN A 259 -20.65 -25.65 10.17
CA ASN A 259 -21.16 -25.03 11.40
C ASN A 259 -22.05 -25.99 12.19
N ALA A 260 -22.83 -26.85 11.51
CA ALA A 260 -23.64 -27.89 12.15
C ALA A 260 -22.81 -29.03 12.80
N ASN A 261 -21.56 -29.25 12.36
CA ASN A 261 -20.73 -30.39 12.77
C ASN A 261 -19.33 -29.97 13.28
N SER A 262 -19.12 -28.70 13.61
CA SER A 262 -17.79 -28.09 13.78
C SER A 262 -16.94 -28.80 14.83
N SER A 263 -17.50 -29.07 16.02
CA SER A 263 -16.79 -29.78 17.09
C SER A 263 -16.28 -31.17 16.68
N GLU A 264 -17.09 -31.94 15.96
CA GLU A 264 -16.70 -33.29 15.50
C GLU A 264 -15.67 -33.22 14.37
N LEU A 265 -15.80 -32.25 13.48
CA LEU A 265 -14.87 -32.02 12.37
C LEU A 265 -13.51 -31.52 12.87
N ASP A 266 -13.48 -30.70 13.91
CA ASP A 266 -12.24 -30.21 14.51
C ASP A 266 -11.48 -31.32 15.24
N VAL A 267 -12.21 -32.19 15.96
CA VAL A 267 -11.62 -33.41 16.58
C VAL A 267 -11.07 -34.34 15.51
N LEU A 268 -11.83 -34.57 14.42
CA LEU A 268 -11.37 -35.38 13.31
C LEU A 268 -10.13 -34.75 12.66
N ALA A 269 -10.15 -33.45 12.34
CA ALA A 269 -9.04 -32.74 11.71
C ALA A 269 -7.76 -32.79 12.57
N ALA A 270 -7.88 -32.71 13.89
CA ALA A 270 -6.76 -32.84 14.82
C ALA A 270 -6.17 -34.26 14.85
N SER A 271 -6.98 -35.29 14.59
CA SER A 271 -6.53 -36.69 14.56
C SER A 271 -5.86 -37.12 13.26
N LEU A 272 -6.03 -36.34 12.18
CA LEU A 272 -5.54 -36.70 10.85
C LEU A 272 -4.03 -36.47 10.73
N GLU A 273 -3.36 -37.42 10.07
CA GLU A 273 -1.95 -37.31 9.73
C GLU A 273 -1.70 -36.06 8.87
N LYS A 274 -0.60 -35.36 9.15
CA LYS A 274 -0.11 -34.25 8.34
C LYS A 274 1.25 -34.61 7.74
N PRO A 275 1.57 -34.09 6.53
CA PRO A 275 2.89 -34.23 5.95
C PRO A 275 3.98 -33.70 6.90
N THR A 276 5.08 -34.45 6.99
CA THR A 276 6.29 -33.99 7.68
C THR A 276 6.90 -32.79 6.95
N SER A 277 7.56 -31.89 7.68
CA SER A 277 8.06 -30.60 7.18
C SER A 277 8.95 -30.73 5.92
N GLY A 278 8.93 -29.67 5.10
CA GLY A 278 9.82 -29.53 3.93
C GLY A 278 9.19 -29.80 2.56
N LEU A 279 7.87 -29.99 2.46
CA LEU A 279 7.21 -30.32 1.19
C LEU A 279 6.57 -29.12 0.47
N ALA A 280 6.16 -28.03 1.11
CA ALA A 280 5.80 -26.79 0.39
C ALA A 280 5.79 -25.56 1.30
N SER A 281 6.10 -24.41 0.69
CA SER A 281 6.01 -23.10 1.32
C SER A 281 4.55 -22.71 1.55
N THR A 282 4.21 -22.24 2.76
CA THR A 282 2.92 -21.59 3.02
C THR A 282 2.86 -20.13 2.51
N SER A 283 3.91 -19.66 1.83
CA SER A 283 3.98 -18.28 1.31
C SER A 283 2.94 -17.96 0.24
N TRP A 284 2.38 -19.00 -0.41
CA TRP A 284 1.35 -18.86 -1.45
C TRP A 284 0.02 -19.50 -1.04
N TYR A 285 -0.14 -19.86 0.24
CA TYR A 285 -1.39 -20.40 0.76
C TYR A 285 -2.39 -19.31 1.14
N TYR A 286 -3.65 -19.52 0.79
CA TYR A 286 -4.79 -18.71 1.23
C TYR A 286 -5.90 -19.59 1.77
N SER A 287 -6.49 -19.15 2.89
CA SER A 287 -7.75 -19.70 3.40
C SER A 287 -8.91 -18.88 2.86
N GLN A 288 -9.95 -19.51 2.30
CA GLN A 288 -11.15 -18.81 1.86
C GLN A 288 -11.92 -18.16 3.03
N LYS A 289 -11.70 -18.67 4.26
CA LYS A 289 -12.33 -18.20 5.51
C LYS A 289 -11.55 -17.08 6.22
N ASP A 290 -10.43 -16.62 5.66
CA ASP A 290 -9.62 -15.56 6.28
C ASP A 290 -10.45 -14.28 6.47
N SER A 291 -10.41 -13.67 7.66
CA SER A 291 -11.23 -12.50 7.99
C SER A 291 -10.97 -11.29 7.10
N ARG A 292 -9.81 -11.22 6.44
CA ARG A 292 -9.46 -10.16 5.49
C ARG A 292 -10.33 -10.19 4.24
N TRP A 293 -10.92 -11.33 3.89
CA TRP A 293 -11.72 -11.47 2.66
C TRP A 293 -12.90 -12.43 2.70
N GLY A 294 -13.08 -13.24 3.74
CA GLY A 294 -14.15 -14.24 3.79
C GLY A 294 -15.55 -13.66 3.60
N ASN A 295 -15.77 -12.40 4.03
CA ASN A 295 -17.03 -11.68 3.85
C ASN A 295 -17.12 -10.86 2.54
N ASN A 296 -16.13 -10.97 1.65
CA ASN A 296 -16.23 -10.37 0.33
C ASN A 296 -17.12 -11.24 -0.58
N ARG A 297 -17.91 -10.57 -1.40
CA ARG A 297 -18.78 -11.18 -2.40
C ARG A 297 -17.97 -11.72 -3.57
N ILE A 298 -18.51 -12.75 -4.20
CA ILE A 298 -17.97 -13.34 -5.42
C ILE A 298 -18.71 -12.75 -6.63
N GLY A 299 -17.94 -12.17 -7.55
CA GLY A 299 -18.48 -11.55 -8.76
C GLY A 299 -19.59 -10.56 -8.42
N GLN A 300 -20.78 -10.79 -8.96
CA GLN A 300 -21.95 -9.93 -8.77
C GLN A 300 -22.93 -10.47 -7.71
N SER A 301 -22.63 -11.61 -7.11
CA SER A 301 -23.56 -12.35 -6.28
C SER A 301 -23.68 -11.88 -4.83
N LYS A 302 -24.58 -12.54 -4.08
CA LYS A 302 -24.62 -12.48 -2.61
C LYS A 302 -23.75 -13.55 -1.95
N SER A 303 -23.13 -14.43 -2.71
CA SER A 303 -22.26 -15.50 -2.22
C SER A 303 -20.95 -14.94 -1.68
N LEU A 304 -20.57 -15.38 -0.49
CA LEU A 304 -19.35 -14.93 0.18
C LEU A 304 -18.20 -15.90 -0.09
N LEU A 305 -16.97 -15.39 -0.10
CA LEU A 305 -15.76 -16.19 -0.28
C LEU A 305 -15.63 -17.31 0.76
N LYS A 306 -16.01 -17.06 2.02
CA LYS A 306 -15.95 -18.08 3.07
C LYS A 306 -16.86 -19.27 2.77
N ASP A 307 -18.00 -19.03 2.11
CA ASP A 307 -19.04 -20.03 1.87
C ASP A 307 -18.81 -20.78 0.54
N TYR A 308 -18.40 -20.07 -0.53
CA TYR A 308 -18.36 -20.62 -1.90
C TYR A 308 -17.03 -20.37 -2.63
N GLY A 309 -15.99 -19.91 -1.93
CA GLY A 309 -14.76 -19.39 -2.54
C GLY A 309 -13.65 -20.40 -2.82
N CYS A 310 -13.88 -21.72 -2.73
CA CYS A 310 -12.81 -22.72 -2.84
C CYS A 310 -12.07 -22.64 -4.18
N ALA A 311 -12.78 -22.67 -5.31
CA ALA A 311 -12.18 -22.55 -6.63
C ALA A 311 -11.41 -21.23 -6.82
N ILE A 312 -11.98 -20.11 -6.32
CA ILE A 312 -11.39 -18.78 -6.44
C ILE A 312 -10.08 -18.69 -5.65
N THR A 313 -10.11 -19.24 -4.44
CA THR A 313 -8.96 -19.27 -3.55
C THR A 313 -7.86 -20.14 -4.12
N ASP A 314 -8.20 -21.28 -4.74
CA ASP A 314 -7.25 -22.16 -5.41
C ASP A 314 -6.58 -21.50 -6.61
N VAL A 315 -7.34 -20.81 -7.47
CA VAL A 315 -6.75 -20.05 -8.59
C VAL A 315 -5.84 -18.95 -8.05
N ALA A 316 -6.26 -18.22 -7.02
CA ALA A 316 -5.42 -17.19 -6.40
C ALA A 316 -4.12 -17.79 -5.83
N MET A 317 -4.19 -18.94 -5.16
CA MET A 317 -3.01 -19.66 -4.66
C MET A 317 -2.06 -20.05 -5.80
N VAL A 318 -2.55 -20.69 -6.86
CA VAL A 318 -1.72 -21.08 -8.01
C VAL A 318 -1.09 -19.85 -8.71
N PHE A 319 -1.78 -18.72 -8.75
CA PHE A 319 -1.26 -17.52 -9.38
C PHE A 319 -0.18 -16.86 -8.52
N THR A 320 -0.37 -16.85 -7.20
CA THR A 320 0.67 -16.43 -6.24
C THR A 320 1.89 -17.33 -6.30
N TYR A 321 1.71 -18.65 -6.47
CA TYR A 321 2.82 -19.58 -6.74
C TYR A 321 3.62 -19.16 -7.99
N TYR A 322 2.93 -18.69 -9.02
CA TYR A 322 3.53 -18.13 -10.24
C TYR A 322 4.04 -16.69 -10.11
N GLY A 323 4.07 -16.13 -8.91
CA GLY A 323 4.61 -14.81 -8.61
C GLY A 323 3.68 -13.65 -8.94
N GLN A 324 2.39 -13.90 -9.17
CA GLN A 324 1.39 -12.84 -9.26
C GLN A 324 0.98 -12.37 -7.86
N SER A 325 0.85 -11.06 -7.65
CA SER A 325 0.34 -10.51 -6.39
C SER A 325 -1.19 -10.48 -6.40
N ILE A 326 -1.85 -11.65 -6.30
CA ILE A 326 -3.31 -11.75 -6.34
C ILE A 326 -3.86 -12.50 -5.11
N THR A 327 -4.77 -11.85 -4.39
CA THR A 327 -5.48 -12.42 -3.25
C THR A 327 -6.84 -13.00 -3.66
N PRO A 328 -7.50 -13.83 -2.84
CA PRO A 328 -8.87 -14.27 -3.11
C PRO A 328 -9.85 -13.11 -3.27
N LYS A 329 -9.65 -12.01 -2.52
CA LYS A 329 -10.45 -10.78 -2.63
C LYS A 329 -10.34 -10.13 -4.01
N SER A 330 -9.12 -9.95 -4.51
CA SER A 330 -8.89 -9.36 -5.83
C SER A 330 -9.27 -10.31 -6.96
N MET A 331 -9.16 -11.63 -6.74
CA MET A 331 -9.63 -12.63 -7.69
C MET A 331 -11.16 -12.59 -7.82
N ALA A 332 -11.88 -12.50 -6.71
CA ALA A 332 -13.34 -12.43 -6.66
C ALA A 332 -13.95 -11.25 -7.44
N LYS A 333 -13.14 -10.22 -7.75
CA LYS A 333 -13.53 -9.05 -8.53
C LYS A 333 -13.18 -9.13 -10.02
N GLN A 334 -12.45 -10.16 -10.47
CA GLN A 334 -12.08 -10.28 -11.87
C GLN A 334 -13.35 -10.37 -12.76
N PRO A 335 -13.32 -9.87 -14.01
CA PRO A 335 -14.46 -9.89 -14.92
C PRO A 335 -14.62 -11.27 -15.60
N ILE A 336 -14.55 -12.33 -14.80
CA ILE A 336 -14.57 -13.73 -15.23
C ILE A 336 -15.79 -14.47 -14.69
N TYR A 337 -16.70 -13.80 -13.99
CA TYR A 337 -17.83 -14.45 -13.34
C TYR A 337 -19.10 -14.29 -14.18
N SER A 338 -19.85 -15.38 -14.30
CA SER A 338 -21.27 -15.32 -14.57
C SER A 338 -21.97 -15.38 -13.21
N TRP A 339 -22.31 -14.21 -12.68
CA TRP A 339 -22.76 -14.03 -11.30
C TRP A 339 -21.70 -14.43 -10.26
N ASP A 340 -21.67 -15.67 -9.77
CA ASP A 340 -20.58 -16.21 -8.94
C ASP A 340 -19.83 -17.42 -9.52
N LEU A 341 -20.26 -17.91 -10.69
CA LEU A 341 -19.59 -19.02 -11.36
C LEU A 341 -18.41 -18.53 -12.20
N ILE A 342 -17.25 -19.16 -12.01
CA ILE A 342 -16.05 -18.86 -12.80
C ILE A 342 -16.26 -19.32 -14.25
N ASN A 343 -16.24 -18.38 -15.18
CA ASN A 343 -16.02 -18.61 -16.60
C ASN A 343 -14.51 -18.72 -16.83
N TRP A 344 -13.96 -19.92 -16.69
CA TRP A 344 -12.51 -20.19 -16.74
C TRP A 344 -11.88 -19.68 -18.05
N PRO A 345 -11.16 -18.55 -18.05
CA PRO A 345 -10.60 -18.00 -19.27
C PRO A 345 -9.35 -18.79 -19.67
N ALA A 346 -9.14 -18.90 -20.98
CA ALA A 346 -8.01 -19.65 -21.53
C ALA A 346 -6.65 -18.98 -21.25
N SER A 347 -6.65 -17.68 -21.02
CA SER A 347 -5.46 -16.87 -20.74
C SER A 347 -5.77 -15.81 -19.70
N TRP A 348 -4.79 -15.57 -18.84
CA TRP A 348 -4.86 -14.64 -17.72
C TRP A 348 -3.75 -13.61 -17.81
N SER A 349 -3.85 -12.55 -17.02
CA SER A 349 -2.77 -11.57 -16.87
C SER A 349 -1.48 -12.24 -16.40
N GLY A 350 -0.34 -11.70 -16.83
CA GLY A 350 0.97 -12.22 -16.44
C GLY A 350 1.40 -13.52 -17.15
N GLY A 351 0.77 -13.85 -18.28
CA GLY A 351 1.17 -14.95 -19.15
C GLY A 351 0.63 -16.31 -18.76
N ILE A 352 -0.15 -16.40 -17.66
CA ILE A 352 -0.69 -17.67 -17.17
C ILE A 352 -1.81 -18.15 -18.10
N LYS A 353 -1.76 -19.41 -18.52
CA LYS A 353 -2.72 -20.03 -19.45
C LYS A 353 -3.23 -21.34 -18.88
N ILE A 354 -4.49 -21.65 -19.17
CA ILE A 354 -5.02 -22.98 -18.87
C ILE A 354 -4.43 -23.97 -19.88
N ASP A 355 -4.00 -25.14 -19.42
CA ASP A 355 -3.61 -26.24 -20.31
C ASP A 355 -4.90 -26.77 -20.97
N THR A 356 -5.18 -26.35 -22.20
CA THR A 356 -6.42 -26.66 -22.92
C THR A 356 -6.62 -28.15 -23.19
N LYS A 357 -5.57 -28.97 -23.07
CA LYS A 357 -5.67 -30.43 -23.18
C LYS A 357 -6.48 -31.04 -22.03
N TYR A 358 -6.39 -30.43 -20.84
CA TYR A 358 -7.15 -30.85 -19.68
C TYR A 358 -8.28 -29.87 -19.38
N GLY A 359 -8.16 -28.60 -19.77
CA GLY A 359 -9.25 -27.62 -19.73
C GLY A 359 -9.86 -27.50 -18.33
N ASN A 360 -11.19 -27.36 -18.30
CA ASN A 360 -11.97 -27.17 -17.08
C ASN A 360 -13.20 -28.11 -16.99
N SER A 361 -13.24 -29.19 -17.76
CA SER A 361 -14.38 -30.11 -17.76
C SER A 361 -14.28 -31.18 -16.68
N HIS A 362 -15.38 -31.52 -16.02
CA HIS A 362 -15.43 -32.69 -15.14
C HIS A 362 -15.25 -33.99 -15.95
N GLY A 363 -14.70 -35.02 -15.32
CA GLY A 363 -14.37 -36.32 -15.93
C GLY A 363 -12.99 -36.39 -16.58
N ASN A 364 -12.20 -35.31 -16.54
CA ASN A 364 -10.90 -35.19 -17.22
C ASN A 364 -9.69 -35.66 -16.36
N ILE A 365 -9.93 -36.28 -15.20
CA ILE A 365 -8.88 -36.61 -14.23
C ILE A 365 -7.83 -37.58 -14.81
N ASN A 366 -6.55 -37.23 -14.69
CA ASN A 366 -5.45 -38.12 -15.08
C ASN A 366 -4.31 -38.07 -14.04
N TRP A 367 -4.24 -39.11 -13.21
CA TRP A 367 -3.27 -39.19 -12.12
C TRP A 367 -1.80 -39.25 -12.58
N SER A 368 -1.52 -39.86 -13.74
CA SER A 368 -0.16 -39.88 -14.30
C SER A 368 0.28 -38.49 -14.74
N VAL A 369 -0.65 -37.68 -15.27
CA VAL A 369 -0.38 -36.29 -15.61
C VAL A 369 -0.19 -35.45 -14.34
N ILE A 370 -1.04 -35.64 -13.32
CA ILE A 370 -0.87 -34.95 -12.03
C ILE A 370 0.52 -35.24 -11.45
N ASP A 371 0.93 -36.50 -11.40
CA ASP A 371 2.27 -36.90 -10.92
C ASP A 371 3.37 -36.17 -11.69
N LYS A 372 3.31 -36.13 -13.03
CA LYS A 372 4.29 -35.41 -13.86
C LYS A 372 4.30 -33.90 -13.61
N LYS A 373 3.13 -33.27 -13.48
CA LYS A 373 3.02 -31.82 -13.26
C LYS A 373 3.62 -31.45 -11.92
N ILE A 374 3.27 -32.14 -10.83
CA ILE A 374 3.81 -31.85 -9.51
C ILE A 374 5.31 -32.19 -9.39
N GLU A 375 5.80 -33.24 -10.06
CA GLU A 375 7.24 -33.53 -10.16
C GLU A 375 8.02 -32.41 -10.86
N SER A 376 7.41 -31.77 -11.86
CA SER A 376 7.97 -30.58 -12.53
C SER A 376 7.79 -29.27 -11.75
N GLY A 377 7.23 -29.32 -10.54
CA GLY A 377 6.92 -28.13 -9.74
C GLY A 377 5.72 -27.32 -10.26
N ASN A 378 4.78 -27.94 -10.97
CA ASN A 378 3.54 -27.30 -11.40
C ASN A 378 2.36 -27.80 -10.53
N PRO A 379 1.75 -26.95 -9.69
CA PRO A 379 0.61 -27.32 -8.88
C PRO A 379 -0.65 -27.54 -9.73
N VAL A 380 -1.52 -28.45 -9.28
CA VAL A 380 -2.74 -28.85 -9.99
C VAL A 380 -3.96 -28.64 -9.10
N ILE A 381 -4.93 -27.88 -9.59
CA ILE A 381 -6.22 -27.72 -8.92
C ILE A 381 -7.06 -28.96 -9.25
N VAL A 382 -7.74 -29.54 -8.26
CA VAL A 382 -8.64 -30.68 -8.46
C VAL A 382 -9.98 -30.46 -7.79
N PHE A 383 -11.03 -31.05 -8.34
CA PHE A 383 -12.36 -31.09 -7.72
C PHE A 383 -12.65 -32.46 -7.12
N ILE A 384 -13.08 -32.46 -5.87
CA ILE A 384 -13.50 -33.63 -5.10
C ILE A 384 -15.02 -33.61 -4.99
N LYS A 385 -15.68 -34.54 -5.66
CA LYS A 385 -17.12 -34.73 -5.57
C LYS A 385 -17.48 -35.35 -4.20
N ALA A 386 -18.40 -34.76 -3.46
CA ALA A 386 -18.82 -35.22 -2.15
C ALA A 386 -20.16 -35.97 -2.20
N LYS A 387 -21.28 -35.28 -2.44
CA LYS A 387 -22.63 -35.86 -2.45
C LYS A 387 -23.50 -35.22 -3.53
N GLY A 388 -24.19 -36.05 -4.30
CA GLY A 388 -24.91 -35.58 -5.47
C GLY A 388 -23.90 -35.00 -6.46
N SER A 389 -23.96 -33.71 -6.72
CA SER A 389 -23.03 -32.95 -7.54
C SER A 389 -22.11 -32.02 -6.72
N ALA A 390 -22.40 -31.85 -5.42
CA ALA A 390 -21.66 -30.96 -4.53
C ALA A 390 -20.24 -31.47 -4.31
N GLY A 391 -19.29 -30.57 -4.16
CA GLY A 391 -17.90 -30.91 -3.94
C GLY A 391 -17.04 -29.72 -3.55
N HIS A 392 -15.73 -29.93 -3.62
CA HIS A 392 -14.74 -29.00 -3.09
C HIS A 392 -13.51 -28.97 -3.98
N TYR A 393 -12.94 -27.77 -4.18
CA TYR A 393 -11.69 -27.59 -4.90
C TYR A 393 -10.51 -27.54 -3.92
N VAL A 394 -9.42 -28.20 -4.29
CA VAL A 394 -8.12 -28.10 -3.58
C VAL A 394 -6.95 -28.04 -4.58
N VAL A 395 -5.80 -27.55 -4.12
CA VAL A 395 -4.56 -27.52 -4.92
C VAL A 395 -3.62 -28.64 -4.49
N ILE A 396 -3.40 -29.63 -5.35
CA ILE A 396 -2.31 -30.61 -5.20
C ILE A 396 -1.00 -29.95 -5.61
N HIS A 397 -0.02 -29.93 -4.73
CA HIS A 397 1.30 -29.38 -5.06
C HIS A 397 2.42 -30.41 -5.02
N HIS A 398 2.31 -31.48 -4.22
CA HIS A 398 3.39 -32.45 -4.02
C HIS A 398 2.86 -33.86 -3.79
N LYS A 399 3.73 -34.86 -3.93
CA LYS A 399 3.50 -36.25 -3.51
C LYS A 399 4.53 -36.63 -2.46
N ALA A 400 4.08 -37.01 -1.28
CA ALA A 400 4.94 -37.43 -0.19
C ALA A 400 5.59 -38.79 -0.48
N LYS A 401 6.68 -39.11 0.23
CA LYS A 401 7.42 -40.38 0.07
C LYS A 401 6.54 -41.62 0.32
N ASN A 402 5.50 -41.49 1.13
CA ASN A 402 4.51 -42.53 1.39
C ASN A 402 3.44 -42.65 0.28
N GLY A 403 3.61 -41.94 -0.84
CA GLY A 403 2.71 -41.98 -2.01
C GLY A 403 1.46 -41.10 -1.90
N LYS A 404 1.23 -40.46 -0.75
CA LYS A 404 0.05 -39.59 -0.53
C LYS A 404 0.24 -38.22 -1.18
N TYR A 405 -0.84 -37.68 -1.74
CA TYR A 405 -0.84 -36.34 -2.31
C TYR A 405 -0.96 -35.30 -1.20
N VAL A 406 -0.15 -34.25 -1.28
CA VAL A 406 -0.18 -33.10 -0.37
C VAL A 406 -0.89 -31.94 -1.06
N VAL A 407 -1.83 -31.34 -0.33
CA VAL A 407 -2.68 -30.26 -0.82
C VAL A 407 -2.58 -29.01 0.02
N HIS A 408 -2.81 -27.88 -0.63
CA HIS A 408 -3.36 -26.69 -0.01
C HIS A 408 -4.87 -26.73 -0.17
N ASP A 409 -5.57 -26.83 0.95
CA ASP A 409 -7.03 -26.86 1.00
C ASP A 409 -7.53 -25.50 1.48
N PRO A 410 -8.30 -24.75 0.65
CA PRO A 410 -8.72 -23.40 0.98
C PRO A 410 -9.70 -23.35 2.16
N TYR A 411 -10.32 -24.48 2.54
CA TYR A 411 -11.29 -24.56 3.63
C TYR A 411 -10.72 -25.23 4.88
N PHE A 412 -9.98 -26.35 4.72
CA PHE A 412 -9.51 -27.17 5.84
C PHE A 412 -8.05 -26.91 6.25
N GLY A 413 -7.23 -26.27 5.41
CA GLY A 413 -5.88 -25.88 5.80
C GLY A 413 -4.80 -26.14 4.76
N SER A 414 -3.66 -25.49 4.97
CA SER A 414 -2.44 -25.69 4.18
C SER A 414 -1.75 -27.01 4.52
N ASN A 415 -1.05 -27.59 3.54
CA ASN A 415 -0.15 -28.74 3.74
C ASN A 415 -0.83 -29.89 4.48
N ILE A 416 -1.98 -30.35 3.98
CA ILE A 416 -2.64 -31.57 4.47
C ILE A 416 -2.63 -32.64 3.39
N TYR A 417 -2.91 -33.89 3.74
CA TYR A 417 -3.09 -34.93 2.73
C TYR A 417 -4.44 -34.80 2.04
N LEU A 418 -4.49 -35.09 0.75
CA LEU A 418 -5.75 -35.18 -0.01
C LEU A 418 -6.73 -36.17 0.64
N ASP A 419 -6.22 -37.28 1.18
CA ASP A 419 -7.01 -38.25 1.95
C ASP A 419 -7.65 -37.64 3.21
N SER A 420 -6.97 -36.69 3.86
CA SER A 420 -7.49 -35.97 5.01
C SER A 420 -8.65 -35.05 4.60
N THR A 421 -8.51 -34.30 3.50
CA THR A 421 -9.61 -33.53 2.90
C THR A 421 -10.81 -34.42 2.58
N MET A 422 -10.60 -35.56 1.89
CA MET A 422 -11.68 -36.47 1.53
C MET A 422 -12.41 -37.04 2.76
N LYS A 423 -11.68 -37.36 3.84
CA LYS A 423 -12.30 -37.80 5.11
C LYS A 423 -13.13 -36.71 5.77
N LEU A 424 -12.62 -35.47 5.80
CA LEU A 424 -13.34 -34.32 6.36
C LEU A 424 -14.61 -34.01 5.55
N LEU A 425 -14.51 -33.99 4.22
CA LEU A 425 -15.67 -33.84 3.34
C LEU A 425 -16.67 -35.00 3.50
N GLY A 426 -16.18 -36.24 3.63
CA GLY A 426 -17.06 -37.40 3.84
C GLY A 426 -17.86 -37.27 5.14
N LYS A 427 -17.20 -36.88 6.23
CA LYS A 427 -17.87 -36.59 7.51
C LYS A 427 -18.88 -35.45 7.37
N LEU A 428 -18.49 -34.37 6.68
CA LEU A 428 -19.31 -33.18 6.47
C LEU A 428 -20.61 -33.46 5.71
N TYR A 429 -20.54 -34.25 4.62
CA TYR A 429 -21.70 -34.56 3.77
C TYR A 429 -22.40 -35.88 4.16
N GLY A 430 -21.93 -36.57 5.21
CA GLY A 430 -22.48 -37.85 5.66
C GLY A 430 -22.32 -38.96 4.61
N THR A 431 -21.17 -39.04 3.95
CA THR A 431 -20.87 -39.97 2.85
C THR A 431 -19.43 -40.47 2.93
N SER A 432 -19.10 -41.55 2.22
CA SER A 432 -17.73 -42.00 2.06
C SER A 432 -17.16 -41.48 0.75
N ILE A 433 -16.02 -40.78 0.83
CA ILE A 433 -15.33 -40.21 -0.33
C ILE A 433 -14.03 -40.95 -0.54
N SER A 434 -13.86 -41.53 -1.72
CA SER A 434 -12.65 -42.22 -2.15
C SER A 434 -11.95 -41.43 -3.25
N LYS A 435 -10.72 -41.86 -3.61
CA LYS A 435 -9.93 -41.23 -4.67
C LYS A 435 -10.65 -41.13 -6.02
N SER A 436 -11.59 -42.02 -6.33
CA SER A 436 -12.39 -41.96 -7.57
C SER A 436 -13.40 -40.81 -7.60
N ALA A 437 -13.66 -40.17 -6.46
CA ALA A 437 -14.50 -38.99 -6.37
C ALA A 437 -13.79 -37.71 -6.86
N VAL A 438 -12.45 -37.75 -6.96
CA VAL A 438 -11.69 -36.71 -7.64
C VAL A 438 -11.92 -36.86 -9.14
N ASN A 439 -12.75 -35.99 -9.71
CA ASN A 439 -13.21 -36.16 -11.09
C ASN A 439 -12.75 -35.05 -12.04
N GLN A 440 -12.12 -34.00 -11.53
CA GLN A 440 -11.65 -32.89 -12.34
C GLN A 440 -10.21 -32.55 -11.98
N MET A 441 -9.42 -32.17 -12.97
CA MET A 441 -8.15 -31.47 -12.80
C MET A 441 -8.10 -30.22 -13.66
N ILE A 442 -7.52 -29.15 -13.13
CA ILE A 442 -7.29 -27.90 -13.84
C ILE A 442 -5.81 -27.57 -13.68
N VAL A 443 -5.14 -27.38 -14.80
CA VAL A 443 -3.70 -27.10 -14.85
C VAL A 443 -3.50 -25.73 -15.47
N TYR A 444 -2.74 -24.91 -14.77
CA TYR A 444 -2.24 -23.64 -15.30
C TYR A 444 -0.76 -23.76 -15.62
N GLU A 445 -0.34 -23.07 -16.67
CA GLU A 445 1.06 -22.97 -17.10
C GLU A 445 1.42 -21.49 -17.25
N LYS A 446 2.68 -21.16 -16.98
CA LYS A 446 3.21 -19.81 -17.15
C LYS A 446 4.32 -19.80 -18.20
#